data_AF-A0A2C5YKU3-F1
#
_entry.id   AF-A0A2C5YKU3-F1
#
_cell.length_a   1.000
_cell.length_b   1.000
_cell.length_c   1.000
_cell.angle_alpha   90.00
_cell.angle_beta   90.00
_cell.angle_gamma   90.00
#
_symmetry.space_group_name_H-M   'P 1'
#
loop_
_entity.id
_entity.type
_entity.pdbx_description
1 polymer ?
#
loop_
_entity_poly.entity_id
_entity_poly.type
_entity_poly.pdbx_seq_one_letter_code
_entity_poly.pdbx_strand_id
1 'polypeptide(L)'
;MCRWMQSASMLWAAGLLLAAALSWPLFQQHMASSLAHHLLKRSPFVHIHRHIHSNAMADGVRIDLPEGLTRDQLQSFRPFKEWMATLNRSLARQTTASHPFHADPYALRSITVQSFDRFGGNRLGFVKLAASVSNAAGESLPGAALLRGPSVAVLFMLMPDDTDDVDDERYAVMTVQPRIPVGSMAFAELPAGMVDDAGSFKGAAAKEMEEELGITITDHDLTCLSELAVADDNDEGLATAMFPSAGGCDEHVTLYSHERRVPRDQLRDWTGRLTGLRSEGEKITLKLVPMRDLWREGARDAKALGALALWEALRREGRL
;
A
#
# COMPACT_ATOMS: atom_id res chain seq x y z
N MET A 1 -43.72 25.87 -16.45
CA MET A 1 -44.86 26.41 -17.23
C MET A 1 -44.42 26.65 -18.67
N CYS A 2 -45.34 26.58 -19.62
CA CYS A 2 -45.06 26.53 -21.06
C CYS A 2 -44.33 27.76 -21.62
N ARG A 3 -43.56 27.54 -22.71
CA ARG A 3 -43.52 28.45 -23.86
C ARG A 3 -43.36 27.66 -25.15
N TRP A 4 -44.37 27.77 -26.02
CA TRP A 4 -44.26 27.48 -27.44
C TRP A 4 -43.65 28.69 -28.14
N MET A 5 -42.75 28.48 -29.10
CA MET A 5 -42.90 29.04 -30.44
C MET A 5 -41.95 28.34 -31.43
N GLN A 6 -42.47 28.03 -32.61
CA GLN A 6 -41.80 27.29 -33.68
C GLN A 6 -41.08 28.24 -34.65
N SER A 7 -40.17 27.68 -35.46
CA SER A 7 -39.95 27.92 -36.90
C SER A 7 -38.46 28.04 -37.29
N ALA A 8 -38.01 27.74 -38.51
CA ALA A 8 -38.45 26.74 -39.50
C ALA A 8 -37.41 26.67 -40.65
N SER A 9 -36.95 25.47 -41.03
CA SER A 9 -36.38 25.13 -42.35
C SER A 9 -36.02 23.63 -42.34
N MET A 10 -36.90 22.74 -42.83
CA MET A 10 -36.94 22.24 -44.22
C MET A 10 -35.57 21.91 -44.82
N LEU A 11 -35.33 20.77 -45.49
CA LEU A 11 -35.92 19.42 -45.65
C LEU A 11 -35.20 18.82 -46.90
N TRP A 12 -35.36 17.52 -47.15
CA TRP A 12 -34.82 16.75 -48.31
C TRP A 12 -33.30 16.45 -48.30
N ALA A 13 -32.80 15.32 -48.81
CA ALA A 13 -33.30 13.95 -49.02
C ALA A 13 -32.06 13.09 -49.38
N ALA A 14 -31.70 12.03 -48.65
CA ALA A 14 -32.19 10.65 -48.75
C ALA A 14 -31.72 9.85 -50.00
N GLY A 15 -30.91 8.81 -49.77
CA GLY A 15 -30.60 7.70 -50.70
C GLY A 15 -29.31 7.86 -51.54
N LEU A 16 -28.68 6.79 -52.04
CA LEU A 16 -28.77 5.34 -51.72
C LEU A 16 -27.62 4.59 -52.46
N LEU A 17 -27.38 3.33 -52.08
CA LEU A 17 -26.73 2.23 -52.83
C LEU A 17 -25.21 1.96 -52.74
N LEU A 18 -25.00 0.66 -52.53
CA LEU A 18 -23.79 -0.17 -52.51
C LEU A 18 -23.00 -0.27 -53.83
N ALA A 19 -21.77 -0.76 -53.67
CA ALA A 19 -21.04 -1.71 -54.52
C ALA A 19 -20.38 -1.22 -55.83
N ALA A 20 -19.04 -1.33 -55.87
CA ALA A 20 -18.35 -2.29 -56.73
C ALA A 20 -16.84 -2.37 -56.37
N ALA A 21 -16.26 -3.57 -56.42
CA ALA A 21 -14.81 -3.75 -56.57
C ALA A 21 -14.48 -3.98 -58.04
N LEU A 22 -13.22 -3.70 -58.45
CA LEU A 22 -12.41 -4.32 -59.54
C LEU A 22 -11.58 -3.30 -60.34
N SER A 23 -10.26 -3.26 -60.08
CA SER A 23 -9.22 -2.92 -61.08
C SER A 23 -7.80 -3.31 -60.62
N TRP A 24 -7.46 -4.59 -60.79
CA TRP A 24 -6.07 -5.10 -60.97
C TRP A 24 -5.65 -4.81 -62.45
N PRO A 25 -4.39 -4.98 -62.99
CA PRO A 25 -3.23 -5.78 -62.56
C PRO A 25 -1.87 -4.99 -62.58
N LEU A 26 -0.64 -5.50 -62.34
CA LEU A 26 0.11 -6.62 -62.95
C LEU A 26 1.43 -6.97 -62.18
N PHE A 27 1.75 -8.28 -62.11
CA PHE A 27 3.09 -8.93 -62.25
C PHE A 27 4.26 -8.56 -61.29
N GLN A 28 5.10 -9.48 -60.75
CA GLN A 28 5.25 -10.95 -60.93
C GLN A 28 5.45 -11.70 -59.59
N GLN A 29 5.11 -12.99 -59.59
CA GLN A 29 5.57 -13.99 -58.60
C GLN A 29 6.83 -14.72 -59.12
N HIS A 30 7.75 -15.09 -58.23
CA HIS A 30 8.51 -16.38 -58.13
C HIS A 30 9.67 -16.17 -57.11
N MET A 31 10.06 -17.09 -56.23
CA MET A 31 9.77 -18.53 -56.14
C MET A 31 9.25 -18.96 -54.75
N ALA A 32 8.67 -20.17 -54.68
CA ALA A 32 8.24 -20.84 -53.46
C ALA A 32 9.09 -22.11 -53.17
N SER A 33 8.86 -22.73 -52.00
CA SER A 33 9.60 -23.87 -51.40
C SER A 33 11.02 -23.51 -50.92
N SER A 34 11.56 -24.05 -49.82
CA SER A 34 11.08 -25.03 -48.82
C SER A 34 11.86 -24.80 -47.49
N LEU A 35 11.52 -25.29 -46.29
CA LEU A 35 10.52 -26.28 -45.83
C LEU A 35 9.62 -25.70 -44.70
N ALA A 36 8.58 -26.45 -44.30
CA ALA A 36 7.91 -26.26 -43.02
C ALA A 36 8.46 -27.21 -41.95
N HIS A 37 8.93 -26.70 -40.80
CA HIS A 37 8.93 -27.42 -39.51
C HIS A 37 9.13 -26.44 -38.34
N HIS A 38 8.44 -26.69 -37.22
CA HIS A 38 8.58 -26.01 -35.91
C HIS A 38 8.29 -24.50 -35.79
N LEU A 39 7.00 -24.16 -35.84
CA LEU A 39 6.44 -23.14 -34.94
C LEU A 39 5.35 -23.78 -34.07
N LEU A 40 5.69 -24.13 -32.82
CA LEU A 40 4.75 -24.30 -31.71
C LEU A 40 5.50 -24.42 -30.37
N LYS A 41 5.13 -23.56 -29.42
CA LYS A 41 5.44 -23.62 -27.97
C LYS A 41 6.93 -23.59 -27.54
N ARG A 42 7.46 -22.38 -27.32
CA ARG A 42 8.24 -22.05 -26.10
C ARG A 42 7.82 -20.68 -25.56
N SER A 43 7.02 -20.69 -24.48
CA SER A 43 6.83 -19.52 -23.62
C SER A 43 8.04 -19.38 -22.69
N PRO A 44 8.58 -18.18 -22.45
CA PRO A 44 9.76 -17.99 -21.59
C PRO A 44 9.43 -17.93 -20.09
N PHE A 45 8.16 -18.10 -19.68
CA PHE A 45 7.76 -18.12 -18.27
C PHE A 45 7.60 -19.54 -17.70
N VAL A 46 8.74 -20.22 -17.55
CA VAL A 46 8.87 -21.39 -16.67
C VAL A 46 10.16 -21.24 -15.86
N HIS A 47 10.13 -20.40 -14.83
CA HIS A 47 11.13 -20.44 -13.75
C HIS A 47 10.66 -21.47 -12.71
N ILE A 48 11.00 -22.75 -12.95
CA ILE A 48 10.96 -23.76 -11.90
C ILE A 48 12.17 -23.51 -11.00
N HIS A 49 11.98 -22.75 -9.92
CA HIS A 49 12.96 -22.76 -8.83
C HIS A 49 13.02 -24.17 -8.24
N ARG A 50 14.21 -24.73 -8.23
CA ARG A 50 14.46 -26.07 -7.70
C ARG A 50 14.46 -25.98 -6.18
N HIS A 51 13.28 -26.10 -5.57
CA HIS A 51 13.15 -26.16 -4.11
C HIS A 51 14.04 -27.27 -3.56
N ILE A 52 14.93 -26.91 -2.65
CA ILE A 52 15.70 -27.90 -1.89
C ILE A 52 14.81 -28.34 -0.73
N HIS A 53 14.49 -29.63 -0.67
CA HIS A 53 13.71 -30.19 0.43
C HIS A 53 14.54 -30.23 1.72
N SER A 54 14.68 -29.09 2.39
CA SER A 54 15.15 -29.03 3.77
C SER A 54 14.02 -29.48 4.70
N ASN A 55 13.90 -30.79 4.93
CA ASN A 55 12.98 -31.37 5.92
C ASN A 55 13.42 -30.96 7.33
N ALA A 56 12.99 -29.79 7.77
CA ALA A 56 13.13 -29.30 9.12
C ALA A 56 11.77 -28.76 9.61
N MET A 57 11.38 -29.18 10.81
CA MET A 57 10.17 -28.69 11.47
C MET A 57 10.47 -27.36 12.17
N ALA A 58 9.57 -26.40 12.08
CA ALA A 58 9.39 -25.38 13.12
C ALA A 58 7.97 -25.58 13.66
N ASP A 59 7.82 -25.81 14.95
CA ASP A 59 6.53 -26.08 15.62
C ASP A 59 5.69 -27.20 14.96
N GLY A 60 6.36 -28.19 14.34
CA GLY A 60 5.73 -29.28 13.60
C GLY A 60 5.28 -28.96 12.17
N VAL A 61 5.49 -27.73 11.68
CA VAL A 61 5.14 -27.28 10.33
C VAL A 61 6.31 -27.45 9.36
N ARG A 62 6.05 -28.01 8.17
CA ARG A 62 7.03 -28.08 7.07
C ARG A 62 7.22 -26.70 6.45
N ILE A 63 8.46 -26.24 6.33
CA ILE A 63 8.81 -25.00 5.63
C ILE A 63 9.76 -25.32 4.47
N ASP A 64 9.27 -25.14 3.24
CA ASP A 64 10.03 -25.28 2.01
C ASP A 64 10.67 -23.92 1.66
N LEU A 65 12.00 -23.91 1.45
CA LEU A 65 12.77 -22.70 1.20
C LEU A 65 13.33 -22.67 -0.24
N PRO A 66 13.49 -21.47 -0.84
CA PRO A 66 14.26 -21.30 -2.07
C PRO A 66 15.76 -21.34 -1.79
N GLU A 67 16.55 -21.57 -2.85
CA GLU A 67 18.01 -21.48 -2.78
C GLU A 67 18.47 -20.10 -2.29
N GLY A 68 19.51 -20.05 -1.47
CA GLY A 68 20.08 -18.80 -0.94
C GLY A 68 19.36 -18.18 0.26
N LEU A 69 18.34 -18.83 0.83
CA LEU A 69 17.73 -18.45 2.12
C LEU A 69 17.87 -19.60 3.13
N THR A 70 18.49 -19.32 4.28
CA THR A 70 18.57 -20.30 5.38
C THR A 70 17.37 -20.18 6.32
N ARG A 71 17.10 -21.25 7.08
CA ARG A 71 16.08 -21.27 8.13
C ARG A 71 16.34 -20.19 9.18
N ASP A 72 17.57 -20.09 9.66
CA ASP A 72 17.95 -19.14 10.71
C ASP A 72 17.75 -17.68 10.24
N GLN A 73 17.98 -17.39 8.96
CA GLN A 73 17.70 -16.07 8.38
C GLN A 73 16.21 -15.76 8.37
N LEU A 74 15.37 -16.72 7.97
CA LEU A 74 13.91 -16.56 7.99
C LEU A 74 13.35 -16.47 9.41
N GLN A 75 13.83 -17.28 10.35
CA GLN A 75 13.44 -17.23 11.76
C GLN A 75 13.98 -15.98 12.48
N SER A 76 15.08 -15.39 12.02
CA SER A 76 15.56 -14.10 12.54
C SER A 76 14.75 -12.92 12.02
N PHE A 77 14.13 -13.05 10.83
CA PHE A 77 13.36 -12.00 10.17
C PHE A 77 12.07 -11.69 10.96
N ARG A 78 12.03 -10.50 11.57
CA ARG A 78 10.95 -10.03 12.44
C ARG A 78 9.55 -10.20 11.84
N PRO A 79 9.26 -9.80 10.57
CA PRO A 79 7.94 -9.95 9.98
C PRO A 79 7.46 -11.41 9.91
N PHE A 80 8.35 -12.36 9.62
CA PHE A 80 8.00 -13.79 9.63
C PHE A 80 7.69 -14.32 11.02
N LYS A 81 8.46 -13.91 12.04
CA LYS A 81 8.16 -14.27 13.45
C LYS A 81 6.79 -13.75 13.89
N GLU A 82 6.51 -12.48 13.62
CA GLU A 82 5.27 -11.81 14.04
C GLU A 82 4.05 -12.39 13.32
N TRP A 83 4.15 -12.59 12.00
CA TRP A 83 3.11 -13.24 11.20
C TRP A 83 2.84 -14.68 11.69
N MET A 84 3.88 -15.50 11.89
CA MET A 84 3.73 -16.88 12.37
C MET A 84 3.10 -16.92 13.77
N ALA A 85 3.59 -16.10 14.70
CA ALA A 85 3.08 -16.07 16.07
C ALA A 85 1.60 -15.64 16.12
N THR A 86 1.22 -14.66 15.30
CA THR A 86 -0.15 -14.14 15.23
C THR A 86 -1.10 -15.13 14.56
N LEU A 87 -0.67 -15.78 13.47
CA LEU A 87 -1.42 -16.85 12.83
C LEU A 87 -1.62 -18.04 13.80
N ASN A 88 -0.59 -18.47 14.52
CA ASN A 88 -0.70 -19.55 15.49
C ASN A 88 -1.64 -19.21 16.65
N ARG A 89 -1.62 -17.96 17.17
CA ARG A 89 -2.62 -17.48 18.16
C ARG A 89 -4.04 -17.55 17.59
N SER A 90 -4.24 -17.02 16.38
CA SER A 90 -5.55 -17.03 15.71
C SER A 90 -6.09 -18.45 15.50
N LEU A 91 -5.26 -19.36 14.99
CA LEU A 91 -5.65 -20.77 14.79
C LEU A 91 -5.98 -21.48 16.12
N ALA A 92 -5.29 -21.16 17.22
CA ALA A 92 -5.56 -21.76 18.52
C ALA A 92 -6.94 -21.36 19.11
N ARG A 93 -7.47 -20.17 18.77
CA ARG A 93 -8.80 -19.69 19.22
C ARG A 93 -9.96 -20.58 18.75
N GLN A 94 -9.77 -21.40 17.72
CA GLN A 94 -10.75 -22.37 17.24
C GLN A 94 -11.09 -23.47 18.27
N THR A 95 -10.27 -23.64 19.32
CA THR A 95 -10.57 -24.54 20.44
C THR A 95 -11.77 -24.08 21.28
N THR A 96 -12.14 -22.80 21.23
CA THR A 96 -13.30 -22.25 21.95
C THR A 96 -14.61 -22.64 21.25
N ALA A 97 -15.58 -23.17 22.00
CA ALA A 97 -16.84 -23.69 21.45
C ALA A 97 -17.72 -22.66 20.70
N SER A 98 -17.53 -21.36 20.96
CA SER A 98 -18.21 -20.27 20.25
C SER A 98 -17.52 -19.84 18.95
N HIS A 99 -16.33 -20.37 18.65
CA HIS A 99 -15.58 -19.96 17.47
C HIS A 99 -16.22 -20.52 16.19
N PRO A 100 -16.38 -19.72 15.10
CA PRO A 100 -17.08 -20.16 13.88
C PRO A 100 -16.56 -21.47 13.26
N PHE A 101 -15.25 -21.72 13.38
CA PHE A 101 -14.58 -22.92 12.88
C PHE A 101 -14.34 -24.01 13.94
N HIS A 102 -15.01 -23.97 15.10
CA HIS A 102 -14.80 -24.95 16.17
C HIS A 102 -15.09 -26.40 15.75
N ALA A 103 -16.11 -26.61 14.92
CA ALA A 103 -16.57 -27.93 14.52
C ALA A 103 -15.62 -28.66 13.54
N ASP A 104 -14.88 -27.92 12.71
CA ASP A 104 -13.80 -28.46 11.87
C ASP A 104 -12.67 -27.41 11.74
N PRO A 105 -11.71 -27.40 12.68
CA PRO A 105 -10.72 -26.33 12.79
C PRO A 105 -9.66 -26.39 11.69
N TYR A 106 -9.37 -25.23 11.14
CA TYR A 106 -8.26 -25.04 10.21
C TYR A 106 -6.91 -25.18 10.93
N ALA A 107 -5.91 -25.72 10.26
CA ALA A 107 -4.54 -25.73 10.75
C ALA A 107 -3.53 -25.43 9.63
N LEU A 108 -2.43 -24.78 10.01
CA LEU A 108 -1.28 -24.56 9.15
C LEU A 108 -0.56 -25.89 8.88
N ARG A 109 -0.56 -26.34 7.62
CA ARG A 109 0.01 -27.63 7.19
C ARG A 109 1.45 -27.49 6.69
N SER A 110 1.74 -26.42 5.96
CA SER A 110 3.07 -26.13 5.43
C SER A 110 3.20 -24.66 5.01
N ILE A 111 4.42 -24.19 4.85
CA ILE A 111 4.75 -22.90 4.23
C ILE A 111 5.74 -23.16 3.09
N THR A 112 5.50 -22.56 1.93
CA THR A 112 6.48 -22.48 0.84
C THR A 112 6.89 -21.02 0.69
N VAL A 113 8.16 -20.70 0.98
CA VAL A 113 8.72 -19.40 0.59
C VAL A 113 8.97 -19.44 -0.92
N GLN A 114 8.37 -18.50 -1.64
CA GLN A 114 8.39 -18.44 -3.10
C GLN A 114 9.56 -17.58 -3.61
N SER A 115 9.80 -16.44 -2.96
CA SER A 115 10.89 -15.52 -3.29
C SER A 115 11.21 -14.63 -2.09
N PHE A 116 12.38 -14.00 -2.11
CA PHE A 116 12.79 -13.04 -1.09
C PHE A 116 13.69 -11.97 -1.70
N ASP A 117 13.67 -10.78 -1.11
CA ASP A 117 14.55 -9.67 -1.46
C ASP A 117 15.58 -9.44 -0.34
N ARG A 118 16.77 -8.95 -0.73
CA ARG A 118 17.81 -8.52 0.21
C ARG A 118 18.12 -7.05 0.02
N PHE A 119 18.28 -6.34 1.13
CA PHE A 119 18.69 -4.94 1.16
C PHE A 119 20.18 -4.82 1.53
N GLY A 120 20.67 -3.58 1.66
CA GLY A 120 22.07 -3.29 2.01
C GLY A 120 22.57 -4.10 3.22
N GLY A 121 23.82 -4.54 3.16
CA GLY A 121 24.39 -5.44 4.17
C GLY A 121 23.87 -6.88 4.07
N ASN A 122 23.31 -7.31 2.93
CA ASN A 122 22.76 -8.65 2.70
C ASN A 122 21.55 -9.01 3.61
N ARG A 123 20.96 -8.01 4.28
CA ARG A 123 19.85 -8.16 5.22
C ARG A 123 18.58 -8.59 4.49
N LEU A 124 17.83 -9.55 5.05
CA LEU A 124 16.54 -9.96 4.50
C LEU A 124 15.55 -8.79 4.54
N GLY A 125 14.95 -8.47 3.41
CA GLY A 125 14.11 -7.29 3.20
C GLY A 125 12.63 -7.65 3.13
N PHE A 126 12.23 -8.34 2.05
CA PHE A 126 10.87 -8.83 1.83
C PHE A 126 10.88 -10.34 1.63
N VAL A 127 9.80 -11.03 2.01
CA VAL A 127 9.62 -12.48 1.81
C VAL A 127 8.22 -12.74 1.25
N LYS A 128 8.13 -13.31 0.05
CA LYS A 128 6.86 -13.80 -0.51
C LYS A 128 6.69 -15.27 -0.16
N LEU A 129 5.56 -15.64 0.43
CA LEU A 129 5.25 -17.02 0.79
C LEU A 129 3.84 -17.44 0.39
N ALA A 130 3.62 -18.75 0.40
CA ALA A 130 2.29 -19.36 0.41
C ALA A 130 2.18 -20.31 1.61
N ALA A 131 1.26 -20.01 2.52
CA ALA A 131 0.83 -20.90 3.59
C ALA A 131 -0.25 -21.86 3.08
N SER A 132 -0.14 -23.14 3.42
CA SER A 132 -1.20 -24.13 3.24
C SER A 132 -1.96 -24.22 4.55
N VAL A 133 -3.19 -23.70 4.59
CA VAL A 133 -4.08 -23.72 5.75
C VAL A 133 -5.34 -24.48 5.38
N SER A 134 -5.62 -25.59 6.06
CA SER A 134 -6.74 -26.48 5.75
C SER A 134 -7.36 -27.12 6.99
N ASN A 135 -8.65 -27.46 6.93
CA ASN A 135 -9.35 -28.22 7.97
C ASN A 135 -9.29 -29.75 7.69
N ALA A 136 -10.07 -30.56 8.41
CA ALA A 136 -10.09 -32.02 8.24
C ALA A 136 -10.98 -32.48 7.06
N ALA A 137 -12.03 -31.72 6.71
CA ALA A 137 -12.82 -31.95 5.51
C ALA A 137 -12.05 -31.70 4.20
N GLY A 138 -10.89 -31.03 4.27
CA GLY A 138 -10.04 -30.73 3.11
C GLY A 138 -10.32 -29.37 2.46
N GLU A 139 -11.13 -28.52 3.09
CA GLU A 139 -11.28 -27.12 2.70
C GLU A 139 -9.98 -26.35 2.97
N SER A 140 -9.67 -25.37 2.13
CA SER A 140 -8.41 -24.61 2.19
C SER A 140 -8.63 -23.11 2.12
N LEU A 141 -7.93 -22.34 2.96
CA LEU A 141 -7.94 -20.88 2.93
C LEU A 141 -6.83 -20.33 2.02
N PRO A 142 -7.05 -19.17 1.36
CA PRO A 142 -5.97 -18.46 0.66
C PRO A 142 -4.86 -18.05 1.64
N GLY A 143 -3.63 -18.48 1.39
CA GLY A 143 -2.47 -18.22 2.26
C GLY A 143 -1.29 -17.53 1.57
N ALA A 144 -1.50 -16.88 0.43
CA ALA A 144 -0.45 -16.14 -0.26
C ALA A 144 -0.20 -14.79 0.44
N ALA A 145 1.05 -14.53 0.86
CA ALA A 145 1.40 -13.30 1.57
C ALA A 145 2.75 -12.73 1.11
N LEU A 146 2.82 -11.40 1.03
CA LEU A 146 4.07 -10.64 1.02
C LEU A 146 4.36 -10.16 2.45
N LEU A 147 5.42 -10.70 3.05
CA LEU A 147 5.92 -10.24 4.33
C LEU A 147 6.94 -9.11 4.13
N ARG A 148 6.61 -7.94 4.67
CA ARG A 148 7.44 -6.73 4.69
C ARG A 148 7.44 -6.02 6.03
N GLY A 149 6.53 -6.36 6.94
CA GLY A 149 6.48 -5.84 8.30
C GLY A 149 5.82 -4.46 8.45
N PRO A 150 5.84 -3.92 9.69
CA PRO A 150 5.20 -2.66 10.05
C PRO A 150 5.81 -1.44 9.35
N SER A 151 5.03 -0.37 9.29
CA SER A 151 5.49 1.00 9.05
C SER A 151 4.67 1.99 9.87
N VAL A 152 4.99 3.27 9.79
CA VAL A 152 4.18 4.34 10.40
C VAL A 152 3.89 5.44 9.39
N ALA A 153 2.82 6.20 9.63
CA ALA A 153 2.50 7.42 8.91
C ALA A 153 2.10 8.54 9.86
N VAL A 154 2.42 9.78 9.47
CA VAL A 154 2.16 10.98 10.28
C VAL A 154 1.25 11.93 9.51
N LEU A 155 0.06 12.18 10.05
CA LEU A 155 -0.77 13.33 9.70
C LEU A 155 -0.14 14.57 10.35
N PHE A 156 0.86 15.14 9.67
CA PHE A 156 1.53 16.34 10.12
C PHE A 156 0.77 17.57 9.63
N MET A 157 0.42 18.46 10.57
CA MET A 157 -0.45 19.60 10.33
C MET A 157 0.22 20.90 10.77
N LEU A 158 0.24 21.88 9.86
CA LEU A 158 0.69 23.24 10.11
C LEU A 158 -0.52 24.16 10.26
N MET A 159 -0.41 25.15 11.14
CA MET A 159 -1.44 26.17 11.40
C MET A 159 -0.78 27.50 11.77
N PRO A 160 -1.43 28.65 11.59
CA PRO A 160 -0.89 29.93 12.03
C PRO A 160 -0.74 29.99 13.56
N ASP A 161 0.23 30.75 14.04
CA ASP A 161 0.43 31.04 15.47
C ASP A 161 -0.38 32.26 15.96
N ASP A 162 -1.02 33.01 15.05
CA ASP A 162 -1.73 34.27 15.30
C ASP A 162 -3.28 34.15 15.29
N THR A 163 -3.83 32.93 15.19
CA THR A 163 -5.29 32.67 15.23
C THR A 163 -5.66 31.57 16.23
N ASP A 164 -6.77 31.75 16.93
CA ASP A 164 -7.42 30.69 17.71
C ASP A 164 -8.39 29.87 16.84
N ASP A 165 -8.86 30.43 15.72
CA ASP A 165 -9.65 29.71 14.71
C ASP A 165 -8.71 28.92 13.78
N VAL A 166 -8.26 27.78 14.29
CA VAL A 166 -7.29 26.90 13.63
C VAL A 166 -7.92 25.88 12.68
N ASP A 167 -9.25 25.82 12.57
CA ASP A 167 -9.91 24.76 11.81
C ASP A 167 -10.02 25.08 10.32
N ASP A 168 -10.28 26.34 9.96
CA ASP A 168 -10.31 26.78 8.56
C ASP A 168 -8.90 27.12 7.98
N GLU A 169 -7.89 27.27 8.84
CA GLU A 169 -6.52 27.69 8.48
C GLU A 169 -5.46 26.58 8.57
N ARG A 170 -5.88 25.32 8.74
CA ARG A 170 -5.00 24.16 8.89
C ARG A 170 -4.55 23.59 7.55
N TYR A 171 -3.27 23.25 7.43
CA TYR A 171 -2.68 22.61 6.27
C TYR A 171 -2.03 21.28 6.63
N ALA A 172 -2.44 20.21 5.97
CA ALA A 172 -1.76 18.92 6.04
C ALA A 172 -0.52 18.92 5.13
N VAL A 173 0.59 18.37 5.65
CA VAL A 173 1.81 18.12 4.88
C VAL A 173 1.70 16.74 4.23
N MET A 174 1.74 16.71 2.90
CA MET A 174 1.85 15.49 2.10
C MET A 174 3.22 15.38 1.44
N THR A 175 3.59 14.18 1.05
CA THR A 175 4.73 13.91 0.15
C THR A 175 4.21 13.55 -1.24
N VAL A 176 4.97 13.90 -2.29
CA VAL A 176 4.72 13.49 -3.67
C VAL A 176 5.96 12.76 -4.18
N GLN A 177 5.87 11.44 -4.37
CA GLN A 177 7.02 10.58 -4.67
C GLN A 177 6.71 9.42 -5.63
N PRO A 178 7.72 8.82 -6.30
CA PRO A 178 7.57 7.59 -7.06
C PRO A 178 7.14 6.42 -6.18
N ARG A 179 6.06 5.76 -6.61
CA ARG A 179 5.59 4.47 -6.10
C ARG A 179 5.47 3.50 -7.27
N ILE A 180 6.61 2.89 -7.62
CA ILE A 180 6.70 1.88 -8.69
C ILE A 180 5.68 0.73 -8.50
N PRO A 181 5.40 0.21 -7.29
CA PRO A 181 4.39 -0.85 -7.11
C PRO A 181 2.96 -0.47 -7.53
N VAL A 182 2.63 0.82 -7.61
CA VAL A 182 1.32 1.31 -8.10
C VAL A 182 1.42 1.99 -9.48
N GLY A 183 2.58 1.90 -10.13
CA GLY A 183 2.83 2.49 -11.45
C GLY A 183 2.89 4.02 -11.49
N SER A 184 3.14 4.70 -10.35
CA SER A 184 3.14 6.17 -10.27
C SER A 184 4.56 6.74 -10.06
N MET A 185 4.86 7.85 -10.74
CA MET A 185 6.09 8.64 -10.53
C MET A 185 5.87 9.90 -9.68
N ALA A 186 4.62 10.19 -9.31
CA ALA A 186 4.20 11.35 -8.52
C ALA A 186 2.94 10.98 -7.71
N PHE A 187 3.09 10.04 -6.79
CA PHE A 187 2.03 9.60 -5.90
C PHE A 187 1.97 10.53 -4.69
N ALA A 188 0.83 11.17 -4.46
CA ALA A 188 0.58 11.99 -3.27
C ALA A 188 0.11 11.10 -2.12
N GLU A 189 0.79 11.16 -0.98
CA GLU A 189 0.50 10.37 0.23
C GLU A 189 1.01 11.09 1.49
N LEU A 190 0.54 10.67 2.67
CA LEU A 190 1.10 11.17 3.92
C LEU A 190 2.58 10.76 4.09
N PRO A 191 3.39 11.61 4.77
CA PRO A 191 4.70 11.23 5.30
C PRO A 191 4.66 9.86 5.98
N ALA A 192 5.53 8.95 5.54
CA ALA A 192 5.60 7.59 6.06
C ALA A 192 7.05 7.13 6.21
N GLY A 193 7.28 6.26 7.18
CA GLY A 193 8.63 5.84 7.57
C GLY A 193 8.61 4.63 8.51
N MET A 194 9.70 4.48 9.26
CA MET A 194 9.84 3.52 10.34
C MET A 194 10.10 4.28 11.64
N VAL A 195 9.57 3.78 12.75
CA VAL A 195 10.07 4.14 14.08
C VAL A 195 11.21 3.16 14.39
N ASP A 196 12.35 3.67 14.84
CA ASP A 196 13.46 2.82 15.28
C ASP A 196 13.32 2.41 16.76
N ASP A 197 14.21 1.54 17.23
CA ASP A 197 14.19 1.05 18.62
C ASP A 197 14.46 2.18 19.66
N ALA A 198 14.79 3.39 19.20
CA ALA A 198 14.96 4.61 20.00
C ALA A 198 13.80 5.61 19.82
N GLY A 199 12.65 5.17 19.29
CA GLY A 199 11.43 5.98 19.14
C GLY A 199 11.44 6.96 17.96
N SER A 200 12.58 7.22 17.33
CA SER A 200 12.67 8.32 16.35
C SER A 200 11.92 7.99 15.05
N PHE A 201 11.02 8.88 14.62
CA PHE A 201 10.42 8.81 13.29
C PHE A 201 11.50 9.04 12.22
N LYS A 202 11.87 7.98 11.51
CA LYS A 202 12.97 7.99 10.53
C LYS A 202 12.52 7.45 9.18
N GLY A 203 13.07 8.03 8.14
CA GLY A 203 12.78 7.67 6.77
C GLY A 203 13.03 8.85 5.84
N ALA A 204 12.77 8.64 4.55
CA ALA A 204 12.93 9.71 3.58
C ALA A 204 12.01 10.90 3.91
N ALA A 205 10.72 10.66 4.20
CA ALA A 205 9.78 11.73 4.51
C ALA A 205 10.19 12.59 5.74
N ALA A 206 10.78 12.00 6.78
CA ALA A 206 11.30 12.74 7.93
C ALA A 206 12.46 13.66 7.54
N LYS A 207 13.39 13.16 6.72
CA LYS A 207 14.52 13.92 6.19
C LYS A 207 14.06 15.07 5.28
N GLU A 208 13.10 14.83 4.40
CA GLU A 208 12.52 15.88 3.54
C GLU A 208 11.81 16.97 4.38
N MET A 209 11.19 16.63 5.52
CA MET A 209 10.58 17.60 6.43
C MET A 209 11.62 18.44 7.20
N GLU A 210 12.75 17.83 7.57
CA GLU A 210 13.90 18.54 8.14
C GLU A 210 14.52 19.50 7.13
N GLU A 211 14.77 19.04 5.90
CA GLU A 211 15.42 19.83 4.84
C GLU A 211 14.52 20.95 4.29
N GLU A 212 13.24 20.67 4.04
CA GLU A 212 12.32 21.66 3.47
C GLU A 212 11.70 22.61 4.51
N LEU A 213 11.34 22.12 5.70
CA LEU A 213 10.62 22.93 6.69
C LEU A 213 11.50 23.36 7.87
N GLY A 214 12.69 22.78 8.05
CA GLY A 214 13.46 22.94 9.29
C GLY A 214 12.78 22.29 10.50
N ILE A 215 12.02 21.20 10.26
CA ILE A 215 11.18 20.55 11.26
C ILE A 215 11.66 19.12 11.50
N THR A 216 12.38 18.92 12.60
CA THR A 216 12.59 17.60 13.20
C THR A 216 11.35 17.23 14.03
N ILE A 217 10.91 15.97 13.95
CA ILE A 217 9.82 15.41 14.76
C ILE A 217 10.40 14.27 15.61
N THR A 218 10.12 14.28 16.92
CA THR A 218 10.45 13.21 17.87
C THR A 218 9.21 12.37 18.19
N ASP A 219 9.38 11.23 18.86
CA ASP A 219 8.26 10.42 19.37
C ASP A 219 7.36 11.21 20.33
N HIS A 220 7.95 12.05 21.18
CA HIS A 220 7.23 12.88 22.15
C HIS A 220 6.33 13.94 21.50
N ASP A 221 6.57 14.28 20.23
CA ASP A 221 5.73 15.21 19.45
C ASP A 221 4.52 14.51 18.81
N LEU A 222 4.50 13.17 18.74
CA LEU A 222 3.53 12.37 18.01
C LEU A 222 2.38 11.90 18.91
N THR A 223 1.13 12.19 18.52
CA THR A 223 -0.06 11.59 19.11
C THR A 223 -0.44 10.32 18.35
N CYS A 224 -0.50 9.17 19.02
CA CYS A 224 -0.86 7.90 18.38
C CYS A 224 -2.37 7.77 18.15
N LEU A 225 -2.84 8.19 16.98
CA LEU A 225 -4.25 8.07 16.57
C LEU A 225 -4.74 6.62 16.61
N SER A 226 -3.87 5.66 16.30
CA SER A 226 -4.25 4.23 16.25
C SER A 226 -4.55 3.67 17.63
N GLU A 227 -3.72 3.99 18.63
CA GLU A 227 -3.96 3.59 20.03
C GLU A 227 -5.20 4.27 20.61
N LEU A 228 -5.37 5.57 20.34
CA LEU A 228 -6.58 6.29 20.76
C LEU A 228 -7.85 5.73 20.10
N ALA A 229 -7.80 5.25 18.86
CA ALA A 229 -8.97 4.72 18.17
C ALA A 229 -9.50 3.39 18.74
N VAL A 230 -8.72 2.66 19.56
CA VAL A 230 -9.15 1.38 20.13
C VAL A 230 -9.96 1.60 21.41
N ALA A 231 -11.16 1.01 21.43
CA ALA A 231 -12.09 1.10 22.56
C ALA A 231 -11.96 -0.08 23.56
N ASP A 232 -11.51 -1.24 23.10
CA ASP A 232 -11.44 -2.50 23.88
C ASP A 232 -10.14 -3.26 23.57
N ASP A 233 -9.64 -4.03 24.54
CA ASP A 233 -8.48 -4.92 24.34
C ASP A 233 -8.77 -5.97 23.25
N ASN A 234 -7.90 -6.04 22.23
CA ASN A 234 -8.05 -7.02 21.16
C ASN A 234 -7.46 -8.38 21.59
N ASP A 235 -8.32 -9.30 22.04
CA ASP A 235 -7.98 -10.68 22.42
C ASP A 235 -7.20 -11.49 21.37
N GLU A 236 -7.10 -11.04 20.11
CA GLU A 236 -6.30 -11.70 19.06
C GLU A 236 -4.81 -11.35 19.15
N GLY A 237 -4.47 -10.25 19.83
CA GLY A 237 -3.13 -9.68 19.84
C GLY A 237 -2.66 -9.29 18.44
N LEU A 238 -3.58 -8.80 17.60
CA LEU A 238 -3.26 -8.10 16.35
C LEU A 238 -2.74 -6.69 16.68
N ALA A 239 -1.93 -6.13 15.78
CA ALA A 239 -1.42 -4.78 15.94
C ALA A 239 -2.56 -3.73 15.89
N THR A 240 -2.53 -2.80 16.83
CA THR A 240 -3.39 -1.60 16.86
C THR A 240 -2.93 -0.61 15.79
N ALA A 241 -3.30 -0.89 14.54
CA ALA A 241 -2.81 -0.19 13.35
C ALA A 241 -3.74 -0.42 12.14
N MET A 242 -3.61 0.43 11.12
CA MET A 242 -4.37 0.29 9.87
C MET A 242 -3.70 -0.73 8.93
N PHE A 243 -4.44 -1.75 8.48
CA PHE A 243 -3.94 -2.74 7.50
C PHE A 243 -4.35 -2.32 6.07
N PRO A 244 -3.42 -1.90 5.19
CA PRO A 244 -3.76 -1.43 3.84
C PRO A 244 -4.17 -2.54 2.87
N SER A 245 -3.76 -3.79 3.11
CA SER A 245 -4.04 -4.93 2.23
C SER A 245 -3.99 -6.27 2.98
N ALA A 246 -4.85 -6.42 3.99
CA ALA A 246 -4.88 -7.59 4.88
C ALA A 246 -5.05 -8.95 4.15
N GLY A 247 -5.58 -8.96 2.91
CA GLY A 247 -5.75 -10.16 2.09
C GLY A 247 -4.48 -10.67 1.39
N GLY A 248 -3.33 -10.00 1.52
CA GLY A 248 -2.09 -10.41 0.85
C GLY A 248 -0.79 -9.80 1.35
N CYS A 249 -0.81 -8.98 2.40
CA CYS A 249 0.38 -8.39 2.99
C CYS A 249 0.25 -8.31 4.52
N ASP A 250 1.36 -8.50 5.24
CA ASP A 250 1.43 -8.35 6.70
C ASP A 250 1.63 -6.90 7.18
N GLU A 251 1.80 -5.97 6.22
CA GLU A 251 1.95 -4.56 6.52
C GLU A 251 0.75 -4.08 7.34
N HIS A 252 1.09 -3.40 8.42
CA HIS A 252 0.20 -2.56 9.19
C HIS A 252 0.91 -1.22 9.38
N VAL A 253 0.13 -0.15 9.37
CA VAL A 253 0.62 1.22 9.47
C VAL A 253 0.06 1.83 10.74
N THR A 254 0.94 2.10 11.71
CA THR A 254 0.54 2.89 12.88
C THR A 254 0.41 4.34 12.45
N LEU A 255 -0.78 4.90 12.64
CA LEU A 255 -1.14 6.25 12.27
C LEU A 255 -0.95 7.19 13.47
N TYR A 256 -0.17 8.24 13.27
CA TYR A 256 0.08 9.31 14.22
C TYR A 256 -0.41 10.65 13.66
N SER A 257 -0.64 11.63 14.53
CA SER A 257 -0.76 13.05 14.18
C SER A 257 0.26 13.89 14.92
N HIS A 258 0.64 15.01 14.32
CA HIS A 258 1.39 16.07 15.00
C HIS A 258 0.91 17.43 14.49
N GLU A 259 0.68 18.37 15.40
CA GLU A 259 0.19 19.72 15.11
C GLU A 259 1.24 20.75 15.50
N ARG A 260 1.58 21.66 14.59
CA ARG A 260 2.58 22.70 14.85
C ARG A 260 2.10 24.07 14.38
N ARG A 261 2.06 25.01 15.33
CA ARG A 261 1.87 26.44 15.08
C ARG A 261 3.15 27.03 14.50
N VAL A 262 3.00 27.90 13.49
CA VAL A 262 4.10 28.59 12.79
C VAL A 262 3.67 30.01 12.39
N PRO A 263 4.61 30.96 12.23
CA PRO A 263 4.32 32.30 11.72
C PRO A 263 3.53 32.26 10.41
N ARG A 264 2.43 33.03 10.34
CA ARG A 264 1.55 33.12 9.17
C ARG A 264 2.30 33.41 7.87
N ASP A 265 3.28 34.32 7.91
CA ASP A 265 4.13 34.64 6.76
C ASP A 265 4.95 33.42 6.29
N GLN A 266 5.53 32.65 7.22
CA GLN A 266 6.28 31.43 6.91
C GLN A 266 5.38 30.34 6.31
N LEU A 267 4.16 30.19 6.83
CA LEU A 267 3.17 29.25 6.27
C LEU A 267 2.75 29.63 4.85
N ARG A 268 2.56 30.93 4.58
CA ARG A 268 2.27 31.43 3.23
C ARG A 268 3.44 31.19 2.27
N ASP A 269 4.67 31.46 2.71
CA ASP A 269 5.87 31.29 1.88
C ASP A 269 6.11 29.81 1.55
N TRP A 270 5.91 28.90 2.51
CA TRP A 270 5.92 27.46 2.25
C TRP A 270 4.78 27.02 1.32
N THR A 271 3.58 27.58 1.46
CA THR A 271 2.45 27.27 0.57
C THR A 271 2.76 27.69 -0.86
N GLY A 272 3.37 28.86 -1.07
CA GLY A 272 3.82 29.32 -2.39
C GLY A 272 4.94 28.44 -2.98
N ARG A 273 5.92 28.03 -2.19
CA ARG A 273 7.05 27.19 -2.66
C ARG A 273 6.61 25.75 -2.96
N LEU A 274 5.89 25.11 -2.05
CA LEU A 274 5.50 23.69 -2.12
C LEU A 274 4.29 23.42 -3.03
N THR A 275 3.75 24.46 -3.68
CA THR A 275 2.82 24.35 -4.81
C THR A 275 3.48 24.63 -6.17
N GLY A 276 4.78 24.96 -6.18
CA GLY A 276 5.56 25.31 -7.37
C GLY A 276 6.09 24.11 -8.18
N LEU A 277 6.88 24.42 -9.20
CA LEU A 277 7.59 23.42 -10.01
C LEU A 277 8.72 22.78 -9.18
N ARG A 278 8.89 21.46 -9.31
CA ARG A 278 10.00 20.70 -8.69
C ARG A 278 11.36 21.25 -9.11
N SER A 279 12.35 21.21 -8.20
CA SER A 279 13.73 21.44 -8.61
C SER A 279 14.28 20.22 -9.38
N GLU A 280 15.29 20.43 -10.24
CA GLU A 280 15.86 19.35 -11.04
C GLU A 280 16.69 18.39 -10.17
N GLY A 281 16.10 17.23 -9.85
CA GLY A 281 16.79 16.12 -9.16
C GLY A 281 16.06 15.56 -7.94
N GLU A 282 15.08 16.30 -7.41
CA GLU A 282 14.25 15.86 -6.28
C GLU A 282 13.43 14.60 -6.62
N LYS A 283 13.61 13.55 -5.81
CA LYS A 283 12.85 12.29 -5.93
C LYS A 283 11.58 12.31 -5.10
N ILE A 284 11.54 13.13 -4.07
CA ILE A 284 10.41 13.34 -3.15
C ILE A 284 10.27 14.85 -3.03
N THR A 285 9.04 15.34 -2.96
CA THR A 285 8.75 16.76 -2.74
C THR A 285 7.59 16.89 -1.77
N LEU A 286 7.60 17.90 -0.89
CA LEU A 286 6.45 18.18 -0.03
C LEU A 286 5.33 18.89 -0.81
N LYS A 287 4.09 18.73 -0.35
CA LYS A 287 2.89 19.44 -0.81
C LYS A 287 2.08 19.86 0.40
N LEU A 288 1.73 21.14 0.52
CA LEU A 288 0.76 21.60 1.51
C LEU A 288 -0.66 21.50 0.94
N VAL A 289 -1.59 20.98 1.73
CA VAL A 289 -2.99 20.80 1.36
C VAL A 289 -3.88 21.36 2.46
N PRO A 290 -4.83 22.28 2.18
CA PRO A 290 -5.82 22.71 3.17
C PRO A 290 -6.55 21.49 3.75
N MET A 291 -6.71 21.42 5.07
CA MET A 291 -7.19 20.20 5.74
C MET A 291 -8.52 19.68 5.18
N ARG A 292 -9.45 20.59 4.89
CA ARG A 292 -10.75 20.31 4.24
C ARG A 292 -10.67 19.61 2.86
N ASP A 293 -9.53 19.72 2.19
CA ASP A 293 -9.28 19.15 0.85
C ASP A 293 -8.40 17.88 0.90
N LEU A 294 -7.85 17.52 2.08
CA LEU A 294 -6.97 16.36 2.26
C LEU A 294 -7.62 15.05 1.80
N TRP A 295 -8.91 14.84 2.06
CA TRP A 295 -9.62 13.63 1.63
C TRP A 295 -9.73 13.51 0.10
N ARG A 296 -9.66 14.61 -0.64
CA ARG A 296 -9.69 14.63 -2.12
C ARG A 296 -8.29 14.39 -2.69
N GLU A 297 -7.30 15.08 -2.14
CA GLU A 297 -5.90 15.03 -2.59
C GLU A 297 -5.22 13.71 -2.20
N GLY A 298 -5.49 13.23 -0.99
CA GLY A 298 -5.07 11.94 -0.45
C GLY A 298 -6.00 10.77 -0.80
N ALA A 299 -7.01 10.95 -1.65
CA ALA A 299 -8.05 9.94 -1.95
C ALA A 299 -7.54 8.56 -2.41
N ARG A 300 -6.27 8.47 -2.85
CA ARG A 300 -5.63 7.22 -3.29
C ARG A 300 -4.71 6.60 -2.25
N ASP A 301 -4.40 7.32 -1.18
CA ASP A 301 -3.55 6.86 -0.09
C ASP A 301 -4.40 6.42 1.10
N ALA A 302 -4.35 5.12 1.40
CA ALA A 302 -5.03 4.56 2.57
C ALA A 302 -4.59 5.22 3.88
N LYS A 303 -3.32 5.66 3.97
CA LYS A 303 -2.75 6.30 5.17
C LYS A 303 -3.37 7.68 5.40
N ALA A 304 -3.50 8.50 4.35
CA ALA A 304 -4.20 9.78 4.38
C ALA A 304 -5.66 9.63 4.82
N LEU A 305 -6.42 8.74 4.18
CA LEU A 305 -7.84 8.54 4.51
C LEU A 305 -8.04 7.96 5.91
N GLY A 306 -7.21 6.99 6.32
CA GLY A 306 -7.25 6.40 7.65
C GLY A 306 -6.94 7.41 8.75
N ALA A 307 -5.83 8.17 8.60
CA ALA A 307 -5.41 9.12 9.62
C ALA A 307 -6.39 10.29 9.75
N LEU A 308 -6.93 10.80 8.63
CA LEU A 308 -7.96 11.83 8.64
C LEU A 308 -9.23 11.34 9.37
N ALA A 309 -9.73 10.15 9.04
CA ALA A 309 -10.93 9.59 9.66
C ALA A 309 -10.77 9.38 11.17
N LEU A 310 -9.60 8.89 11.63
CA LEU A 310 -9.32 8.74 13.06
C LEU A 310 -9.22 10.11 13.76
N TRP A 311 -8.48 11.06 13.18
CA TRP A 311 -8.33 12.40 13.75
C TRP A 311 -9.69 13.15 13.84
N GLU A 312 -10.52 13.11 12.80
CA GLU A 312 -11.87 13.70 12.82
C GLU A 312 -12.78 13.05 13.88
N ALA A 313 -12.71 11.71 14.02
CA ALA A 313 -13.51 10.99 15.01
C ALA A 313 -13.08 11.31 16.44
N LEU A 314 -11.78 11.26 16.73
CA LEU A 314 -11.21 11.52 18.05
C LEU A 314 -11.42 12.99 18.47
N ARG A 315 -11.32 13.96 17.55
CA ARG A 315 -11.69 15.36 17.83
C ARG A 315 -13.16 15.53 18.17
N ARG A 316 -14.06 14.85 17.42
CA ARG A 316 -15.51 14.87 17.71
C ARG A 316 -15.84 14.25 19.08
N GLU A 317 -15.02 13.33 19.57
CA GLU A 317 -15.11 12.75 20.92
C GLU A 317 -14.41 13.59 22.01
N GLY A 318 -13.69 14.66 21.66
CA GLY A 318 -12.92 15.48 22.61
C GLY A 318 -11.68 14.77 23.17
N ARG A 319 -11.05 13.91 22.36
CA ARG A 319 -9.91 13.05 22.74
C ARG A 319 -8.58 13.50 22.13
N LEU A 320 -8.57 14.67 21.51
CA LEU A 320 -7.45 15.40 20.91
C LEU A 320 -7.59 16.89 21.23
#